data_AF-A0A2A4Z8P5-F1
#
_entry.id   AF-A0A2A4Z8P5-F1
#
_cell.length_a   1.000
_cell.length_b   1.000
_cell.length_c   1.000
_cell.angle_alpha   90.00
_cell.angle_beta   90.00
_cell.angle_gamma   90.00
#
_symmetry.space_group_name_H-M   'P 1'
#
loop_
_entity.id
_entity.type
_entity.pdbx_description
1 polymer ?
#
loop_
_entity_poly.entity_id
_entity_poly.type
_entity_poly.pdbx_seq_one_letter_code
_entity_poly.pdbx_strand_id
1 'polypeptide(L)'
;MVKNKEMHRFLWLWLPLLAAVIQIFLELSLPVQTLSVLHSESGPHELLQFLIISAALVVFATMLLKIDIKQSPWLGAWVGIATLSCLYVAGEEISWGQHIMDWATPDYWKDMNDQGETNWHNTSSWLDQKPRLILEIGVIIGGLIIPFLMRVKPKALPERFLIIYPAGTLCITAGIFLIMKTIDKADVLGIQFFERGSEVQELYLFYFVLLYCLELRKRLISKDAALKV
;
A
#
# COMPACT_ATOMS: atom_id res chain seq x y z
N MET A 1 -6.03 23.24 -22.78
CA MET A 1 -6.12 21.81 -22.44
C MET A 1 -4.78 21.32 -21.92
N VAL A 2 -4.61 21.16 -20.60
CA VAL A 2 -3.44 20.45 -20.07
C VAL A 2 -3.61 18.99 -20.47
N LYS A 3 -2.80 18.49 -21.41
CA LYS A 3 -2.74 17.05 -21.70
C LYS A 3 -2.41 16.34 -20.39
N ASN A 4 -3.37 15.59 -19.86
CA ASN A 4 -3.15 14.79 -18.67
C ASN A 4 -2.21 13.65 -19.07
N LYS A 5 -0.90 13.88 -18.91
CA LYS A 5 0.12 12.90 -19.32
C LYS A 5 -0.02 11.71 -18.39
N GLU A 6 -0.34 10.55 -18.97
CA GLU A 6 -0.42 9.30 -18.23
C GLU A 6 0.84 9.08 -17.40
N MET A 7 0.69 8.41 -16.26
CA MET A 7 1.82 8.01 -15.45
C MET A 7 2.82 7.21 -16.28
N HIS A 8 4.10 7.48 -16.09
CA HIS A 8 5.16 6.85 -16.86
C HIS A 8 5.06 5.32 -16.72
N ARG A 9 5.11 4.60 -17.85
CA ARG A 9 4.95 3.13 -17.91
C ARG A 9 5.92 2.39 -17.00
N PHE A 10 7.10 2.96 -16.79
CA PHE A 10 8.05 2.40 -15.83
C PHE A 10 7.43 2.18 -14.45
N LEU A 11 6.65 3.13 -13.92
CA LEU A 11 6.10 3.04 -12.56
C LEU A 11 4.99 2.00 -12.46
N TRP A 12 3.99 2.04 -13.33
CA TRP A 12 2.81 1.18 -13.16
C TRP A 12 2.91 -0.19 -13.84
N LEU A 13 3.82 -0.38 -14.81
CA LEU A 13 3.99 -1.63 -15.54
C LEU A 13 5.30 -2.31 -15.18
N TRP A 14 6.43 -1.67 -15.52
CA TRP A 14 7.72 -2.35 -15.47
C TRP A 14 8.25 -2.54 -14.06
N LEU A 15 8.12 -1.53 -13.19
CA LEU A 15 8.62 -1.63 -11.82
C LEU A 15 7.96 -2.77 -11.01
N PRO A 16 6.61 -2.91 -10.96
CA PRO A 16 6.00 -4.00 -10.21
C PRO A 16 6.27 -5.38 -10.86
N LEU A 17 6.39 -5.45 -12.19
CA LEU A 17 6.77 -6.70 -12.87
C LEU A 17 8.22 -7.10 -12.58
N LEU A 18 9.14 -6.15 -12.62
CA LEU A 18 10.55 -6.37 -12.30
C LEU A 18 10.70 -6.78 -10.83
N ALA A 19 9.99 -6.12 -9.90
CA ALA A 19 9.95 -6.50 -8.50
C ALA A 19 9.45 -7.94 -8.31
N ALA A 20 8.42 -8.35 -9.05
CA ALA A 20 7.91 -9.72 -9.01
C ALA A 20 8.92 -10.75 -9.51
N VAL A 21 9.58 -10.46 -10.64
CA VAL A 21 10.62 -11.33 -11.20
C VAL A 21 11.81 -11.44 -10.24
N ILE A 22 12.24 -10.31 -9.66
CA ILE A 22 13.33 -10.28 -8.68
C ILE A 22 12.94 -11.10 -7.44
N GLN A 23 11.75 -10.89 -6.86
CA GLN A 23 11.33 -11.65 -5.68
C GLN A 23 11.31 -13.16 -5.98
N ILE A 24 10.68 -13.58 -7.07
CA ILE A 24 10.64 -15.00 -7.46
C ILE A 24 12.06 -15.55 -7.63
N PHE A 25 12.96 -14.79 -8.27
CA PHE A 25 14.35 -15.20 -8.43
C PHE A 25 15.06 -15.36 -7.08
N LEU A 26 14.83 -14.47 -6.11
CA LEU A 26 15.39 -14.56 -4.77
C LEU A 26 14.91 -15.82 -4.03
N GLU A 27 13.59 -16.09 -4.03
CA GLU A 27 13.00 -17.28 -3.40
C GLU A 27 13.56 -18.59 -3.98
N LEU A 28 13.82 -18.63 -5.29
CA LEU A 28 14.35 -19.81 -5.97
C LEU A 28 15.87 -20.00 -5.79
N SER A 29 16.61 -18.92 -5.51
CA SER A 29 18.08 -18.92 -5.57
C SER A 29 18.74 -18.87 -4.19
N LEU A 30 18.09 -18.29 -3.19
CA LEU A 30 18.68 -18.06 -1.88
C LEU A 30 18.29 -19.16 -0.88
N PRO A 31 19.19 -19.50 0.06
CA PRO A 31 18.85 -20.35 1.19
C PRO A 31 17.79 -19.69 2.09
N VAL A 32 16.98 -20.53 2.74
CA VAL A 32 15.92 -20.10 3.68
C VAL A 32 16.47 -19.16 4.77
N GLN A 33 17.69 -19.38 5.25
CA GLN A 33 18.29 -18.51 6.29
C GLN A 33 18.52 -17.08 5.78
N THR A 34 18.89 -16.92 4.50
CA THR A 34 19.08 -15.59 3.90
C THR A 34 17.75 -14.92 3.63
N LEU A 35 16.74 -15.68 3.20
CA LEU A 35 15.38 -15.18 3.00
C LEU A 35 14.74 -14.71 4.32
N SER A 36 14.95 -15.47 5.39
CA SER A 36 14.46 -15.11 6.73
C SER A 36 15.08 -13.80 7.24
N VAL A 37 16.34 -13.48 6.90
CA VAL A 37 16.95 -12.16 7.19
C VAL A 37 16.42 -11.07 6.27
N LEU A 38 16.09 -11.40 5.01
CA LEU A 38 15.49 -10.44 4.09
C LEU A 38 14.10 -9.99 4.57
N HIS A 39 13.35 -10.91 5.16
CA HIS A 39 11.98 -10.73 5.66
C HIS A 39 11.89 -10.63 7.20
N SER A 40 13.01 -10.36 7.88
CA SER A 40 13.00 -10.20 9.33
C SER A 40 12.39 -8.88 9.74
N GLU A 41 11.96 -8.78 11.00
CA GLU A 41 11.69 -7.49 11.66
C GLU A 41 12.94 -6.59 11.52
N SER A 42 12.75 -5.32 11.16
CA SER A 42 13.81 -4.37 10.74
C SER A 42 14.62 -4.75 9.49
N GLY A 43 14.14 -5.73 8.71
CA GLY A 43 14.81 -6.22 7.51
C GLY A 43 14.70 -5.28 6.31
N PRO A 44 15.38 -5.60 5.20
CA PRO A 44 15.32 -4.78 3.98
C PRO A 44 13.91 -4.63 3.39
N HIS A 45 13.02 -5.63 3.54
CA HIS A 45 11.64 -5.53 3.07
C HIS A 45 10.82 -4.52 3.86
N GLU A 46 10.87 -4.57 5.19
CA GLU A 46 10.21 -3.59 6.07
C GLU A 46 10.73 -2.18 5.84
N LEU A 47 12.04 -2.01 5.67
CA LEU A 47 12.59 -0.70 5.32
C LEU A 47 12.02 -0.20 3.99
N LEU A 48 11.91 -1.06 2.99
CA LEU A 48 11.35 -0.69 1.68
C LEU A 48 9.85 -0.37 1.77
N GLN A 49 9.09 -1.18 2.50
CA GLN A 49 7.67 -0.98 2.79
C GLN A 49 7.46 0.38 3.48
N PHE A 50 8.21 0.64 4.57
CA PHE A 50 8.23 1.91 5.29
C PHE A 50 8.52 3.11 4.38
N LEU A 51 9.53 3.01 3.51
CA LEU A 51 9.89 4.10 2.59
C LEU A 51 8.77 4.38 1.57
N ILE A 52 8.14 3.34 1.03
CA ILE A 52 7.04 3.45 0.06
C ILE A 52 5.82 4.10 0.72
N ILE A 53 5.41 3.62 1.89
CA ILE A 53 4.23 4.14 2.58
C ILE A 53 4.48 5.56 3.13
N SER A 54 5.72 5.86 3.56
CA SER A 54 6.13 7.22 3.95
C SER A 54 6.08 8.19 2.77
N ALA A 55 6.50 7.76 1.57
CA ALA A 55 6.35 8.57 0.37
C ALA A 55 4.87 8.84 0.06
N ALA A 56 3.99 7.83 0.22
CA ALA A 56 2.56 8.00 0.04
C ALA A 56 1.95 8.96 1.09
N LEU A 57 2.37 8.85 2.35
CA LEU A 57 1.99 9.74 3.45
C LEU A 57 2.30 11.20 3.11
N VAL A 58 3.52 11.50 2.67
CA VAL A 58 3.92 12.86 2.28
C VAL A 58 3.06 13.39 1.13
N VAL A 59 2.77 12.55 0.13
CA VAL A 59 1.91 12.95 -0.99
C VAL A 59 0.48 13.26 -0.52
N PHE A 60 -0.13 12.41 0.31
CA PHE A 60 -1.47 12.66 0.83
C PHE A 60 -1.53 13.86 1.78
N ALA A 61 -0.57 14.00 2.69
CA ALA A 61 -0.49 15.14 3.59
C ALA A 61 -0.41 16.47 2.81
N THR A 62 0.44 16.54 1.78
CA THR A 62 0.55 17.74 0.94
C THR A 62 -0.69 17.99 0.08
N MET A 63 -1.45 16.96 -0.28
CA MET A 63 -2.76 17.12 -0.93
C MET A 63 -3.80 17.65 0.04
N LEU A 64 -3.84 17.13 1.27
CA LEU A 64 -4.79 17.55 2.30
C LEU A 64 -4.67 19.05 2.60
N LEU A 65 -3.44 19.58 2.64
CA LEU A 65 -3.18 21.01 2.82
C LEU A 65 -3.69 21.90 1.67
N LYS A 66 -3.97 21.32 0.50
CA LYS A 66 -4.40 22.04 -0.71
C LYS A 66 -5.89 21.90 -1.00
N ILE A 67 -6.54 20.89 -0.44
CA ILE A 67 -7.98 20.67 -0.65
C ILE A 67 -8.76 21.73 0.11
N ASP A 68 -9.65 22.44 -0.58
CA ASP A 68 -10.65 23.27 0.07
C ASP A 68 -11.76 22.39 0.65
N ILE A 69 -11.61 22.05 1.94
CA ILE A 69 -12.54 21.21 2.69
C ILE A 69 -13.94 21.86 2.78
N LYS A 70 -14.05 23.19 2.69
CA LYS A 70 -15.36 23.86 2.69
C LYS A 70 -16.12 23.57 1.39
N GLN A 71 -15.41 23.52 0.27
CA GLN A 71 -16.01 23.19 -1.03
C GLN A 71 -16.24 21.69 -1.22
N SER A 72 -15.36 20.84 -0.70
CA SER A 72 -15.43 19.39 -0.87
C SER A 72 -15.08 18.63 0.41
N PRO A 73 -15.97 18.65 1.43
CA PRO A 73 -15.68 18.05 2.73
C PRO A 73 -15.49 16.53 2.64
N TRP A 74 -16.21 15.87 1.75
CA TRP A 74 -16.08 14.42 1.55
C TRP A 74 -14.72 14.03 0.96
N LEU A 75 -14.16 14.85 0.06
CA LEU A 75 -12.84 14.60 -0.53
C LEU A 75 -11.74 14.89 0.49
N GLY A 76 -11.91 15.97 1.27
CA GLY A 76 -11.06 16.26 2.42
C GLY A 76 -11.04 15.11 3.43
N ALA A 77 -12.20 14.56 3.78
CA ALA A 77 -12.31 13.40 4.65
C ALA A 77 -11.64 12.16 4.06
N TRP A 78 -11.85 11.87 2.78
CA TRP A 78 -11.21 10.73 2.09
C TRP A 78 -9.68 10.83 2.12
N VAL A 79 -9.11 11.98 1.76
CA VAL A 79 -7.66 12.20 1.78
C VAL A 79 -7.13 12.26 3.22
N GLY A 80 -7.89 12.81 4.16
CA GLY A 80 -7.54 12.82 5.58
C GLY A 80 -7.44 11.42 6.16
N ILE A 81 -8.43 10.56 5.90
CA ILE A 81 -8.41 9.16 6.31
C ILE A 81 -7.21 8.44 5.67
N ALA A 82 -6.99 8.60 4.36
CA ALA A 82 -5.85 8.00 3.68
C ALA A 82 -4.50 8.47 4.27
N THR A 83 -4.39 9.74 4.65
CA THR A 83 -3.20 10.31 5.32
C THR A 83 -2.96 9.62 6.66
N LEU A 84 -4.00 9.53 7.50
CA LEU A 84 -3.92 8.88 8.81
C LEU A 84 -3.61 7.38 8.69
N SER A 85 -4.18 6.69 7.70
CA SER A 85 -3.87 5.29 7.42
C SER A 85 -2.41 5.10 7.02
N CYS A 86 -1.86 5.96 6.15
CA CYS A 86 -0.44 5.88 5.80
C CYS A 86 0.47 6.21 6.99
N LEU A 87 0.08 7.14 7.86
CA LEU A 87 0.82 7.44 9.08
C LEU A 87 0.81 6.26 10.05
N TYR A 88 -0.35 5.64 10.24
CA TYR A 88 -0.49 4.46 11.08
C TYR A 88 0.41 3.33 10.57
N VAL A 89 0.27 2.93 9.30
CA VAL A 89 1.10 1.88 8.70
C VAL A 89 2.58 2.24 8.79
N ALA A 90 2.99 3.44 8.37
CA ALA A 90 4.39 3.86 8.46
C ALA A 90 4.94 3.82 9.90
N GLY A 91 4.10 4.10 10.90
CA GLY A 91 4.47 3.98 12.31
C GLY A 91 4.65 2.52 12.71
N GLU A 92 3.67 1.66 12.42
CA GLU A 92 3.71 0.23 12.76
C GLU A 92 4.95 -0.47 12.17
N GLU A 93 5.29 -0.22 10.90
CA GLU A 93 6.40 -0.85 10.16
C GLU A 93 7.81 -0.58 10.74
N ILE A 94 7.96 0.45 11.58
CA ILE A 94 9.25 0.76 12.26
C ILE A 94 9.07 0.83 13.77
N SER A 95 8.00 0.25 14.29
CA SER A 95 7.64 0.26 15.71
C SER A 95 7.63 1.65 16.33
N TRP A 96 6.98 2.58 15.63
CA TRP A 96 6.85 4.00 15.95
C TRP A 96 8.18 4.73 16.12
N GLY A 97 9.24 4.20 15.51
CA GLY A 97 10.61 4.74 15.56
C GLY A 97 11.56 3.94 16.43
N GLN A 98 11.08 2.89 17.10
CA GLN A 98 11.92 2.06 17.97
C GLN A 98 13.07 1.42 17.21
N HIS A 99 12.83 0.89 16.01
CA HIS A 99 13.87 0.28 15.20
C HIS A 99 14.98 1.27 14.79
N ILE A 100 14.66 2.57 14.75
CA ILE A 100 15.60 3.63 14.35
C ILE A 100 16.38 4.16 15.54
N MET A 101 15.69 4.37 16.66
CA MET A 101 16.24 5.05 17.84
C MET A 101 16.67 4.09 18.96
N ASP A 102 16.40 2.80 18.78
CA ASP A 102 16.81 1.67 19.63
C ASP A 102 16.46 1.87 21.12
N TRP A 103 15.26 2.39 21.39
CA TRP A 103 14.79 2.49 22.77
C TRP A 103 14.24 1.15 23.27
N ALA A 104 14.39 0.92 24.57
CA ALA A 104 13.85 -0.26 25.22
C ALA A 104 12.31 -0.19 25.30
N THR A 105 11.66 -1.33 25.12
CA THR A 105 10.21 -1.45 25.34
C THR A 105 9.87 -1.24 26.81
N PRO A 106 8.94 -0.33 27.14
CA PRO A 106 8.57 -0.06 28.53
C PRO A 106 8.02 -1.30 29.25
N ASP A 107 8.30 -1.43 30.54
CA ASP A 107 7.86 -2.62 31.32
C ASP A 107 6.35 -2.82 31.31
N TYR A 108 5.56 -1.74 31.34
CA TYR A 108 4.09 -1.82 31.24
C TYR A 108 3.58 -2.31 29.89
N TRP A 109 4.42 -2.27 28.85
CA TRP A 109 4.09 -2.62 27.47
C TRP A 109 4.55 -4.03 27.10
N LYS A 110 5.58 -4.56 27.78
CA LYS A 110 6.11 -5.91 27.56
C LYS A 110 5.07 -7.01 27.72
N ASP A 111 4.12 -6.85 28.64
CA ASP A 111 3.05 -7.83 28.86
C ASP A 111 1.99 -7.78 27.75
N MET A 112 1.96 -6.71 26.96
CA MET A 112 0.99 -6.49 25.88
C MET A 112 1.57 -6.78 24.50
N ASN A 113 2.86 -6.53 24.27
CA ASN A 113 3.54 -6.71 22.99
C ASN A 113 4.48 -7.91 23.07
N ASP A 114 4.18 -8.97 22.31
CA ASP A 114 4.87 -10.27 22.41
C ASP A 114 6.22 -10.32 21.68
N GLN A 115 6.57 -9.29 20.91
CA GLN A 115 7.86 -9.15 20.23
C GLN A 115 8.79 -8.17 20.95
N GLY A 116 8.35 -7.59 22.07
CA GLY A 116 9.13 -6.61 22.80
C GLY A 116 9.34 -5.34 22.00
N GLU A 117 8.31 -4.88 21.27
CA GLU A 117 8.31 -3.66 20.47
C GLU A 117 7.25 -2.64 20.95
N THR A 118 7.20 -1.44 20.37
CA THR A 118 6.23 -0.37 20.69
C THR A 118 5.11 -0.20 19.68
N ASN A 119 5.08 -1.01 18.62
CA ASN A 119 3.93 -1.10 17.70
C ASN A 119 2.67 -1.65 18.37
N TRP A 120 1.54 -1.48 17.68
CA TRP A 120 0.24 -1.94 18.14
C TRP A 120 -0.15 -3.28 17.51
N HIS A 121 0.31 -3.59 16.30
CA HIS A 121 -0.02 -4.84 15.61
C HIS A 121 0.53 -6.09 16.33
N ASN A 122 1.62 -6.00 17.10
CA ASN A 122 2.10 -7.09 17.95
C ASN A 122 1.37 -7.18 19.31
N THR A 123 0.30 -6.41 19.53
CA THR A 123 -0.48 -6.49 20.78
C THR A 123 -1.70 -7.40 20.68
N SER A 124 -2.18 -7.69 19.47
CA SER A 124 -3.30 -8.60 19.27
C SER A 124 -3.39 -9.08 17.83
N SER A 125 -3.84 -10.31 17.63
CA SER A 125 -4.13 -10.86 16.29
C SER A 125 -5.15 -10.04 15.49
N TRP A 126 -5.97 -9.24 16.17
CA TRP A 126 -6.90 -8.34 15.49
C TRP A 126 -6.16 -7.17 14.84
N LEU A 127 -5.25 -6.52 15.57
CA LEU A 127 -4.46 -5.39 15.05
C LEU A 127 -3.41 -5.83 14.05
N ASP A 128 -2.90 -7.05 14.18
CA ASP A 128 -2.08 -7.74 13.18
C ASP A 128 -2.82 -7.92 11.85
N GLN A 129 -4.02 -8.55 11.87
CA GLN A 129 -4.61 -9.04 10.63
C GLN A 129 -5.63 -8.09 9.98
N LYS A 130 -6.41 -7.34 10.78
CA LYS A 130 -7.56 -6.60 10.25
C LYS A 130 -7.19 -5.35 9.45
N PRO A 131 -6.23 -4.52 9.86
CA PRO A 131 -5.81 -3.37 9.05
C PRO A 131 -5.35 -3.79 7.66
N ARG A 132 -4.53 -4.83 7.61
CA ARG A 132 -4.09 -5.46 6.36
C ARG A 132 -5.26 -5.94 5.52
N LEU A 133 -6.19 -6.72 6.09
CA LEU A 133 -7.36 -7.22 5.35
C LEU A 133 -8.21 -6.09 4.74
N ILE A 134 -8.39 -4.98 5.44
CA ILE A 134 -9.12 -3.81 4.93
C ILE A 134 -8.40 -3.25 3.69
N LEU A 135 -7.08 -3.12 3.75
CA LEU A 135 -6.27 -2.65 2.64
C LEU A 135 -6.35 -3.60 1.44
N GLU A 136 -6.23 -4.91 1.66
CA GLU A 136 -6.35 -5.93 0.61
C GLU A 136 -7.69 -5.84 -0.13
N ILE A 137 -8.80 -5.73 0.62
CA ILE A 137 -10.14 -5.55 0.07
C ILE A 137 -10.19 -4.26 -0.75
N GLY A 138 -9.64 -3.17 -0.23
CA GLY A 138 -9.53 -1.89 -0.93
C GLY A 138 -8.76 -1.98 -2.25
N VAL A 139 -7.64 -2.68 -2.27
CA VAL A 139 -6.82 -2.90 -3.47
C VAL A 139 -7.53 -3.78 -4.49
N ILE A 140 -8.22 -4.85 -4.08
CA ILE A 140 -8.99 -5.70 -4.99
C ILE A 140 -10.16 -4.92 -5.60
N ILE A 141 -10.94 -4.22 -4.76
CA ILE A 141 -12.08 -3.43 -5.23
C ILE A 141 -11.59 -2.30 -6.14
N GLY A 142 -10.60 -1.52 -5.68
CA GLY A 142 -10.09 -0.35 -6.38
C GLY A 142 -9.28 -0.67 -7.64
N GLY A 143 -8.45 -1.70 -7.60
CA GLY A 143 -7.53 -2.05 -8.67
C GLY A 143 -8.11 -2.99 -9.72
N LEU A 144 -9.08 -3.84 -9.36
CA LEU A 144 -9.63 -4.86 -10.27
C LEU A 144 -11.12 -4.63 -10.55
N ILE A 145 -11.95 -4.54 -9.51
CA ILE A 145 -13.42 -4.49 -9.68
C ILE A 145 -13.88 -3.16 -10.27
N ILE A 146 -13.44 -2.03 -9.73
CA ILE A 146 -13.83 -0.69 -10.20
C ILE A 146 -13.41 -0.48 -11.66
N PRO A 147 -12.15 -0.70 -12.07
CA PRO A 147 -11.74 -0.57 -13.48
C PRO A 147 -12.52 -1.50 -14.42
N PHE A 148 -12.83 -2.72 -13.98
CA PHE A 148 -13.68 -3.63 -14.74
C PHE A 148 -15.09 -3.06 -14.93
N LEU A 149 -15.74 -2.60 -13.85
CA LEU A 149 -17.07 -1.98 -13.89
C LEU A 149 -17.09 -0.70 -14.74
N MET A 150 -16.06 0.13 -14.68
CA MET A 150 -15.94 1.32 -15.55
C MET A 150 -15.95 0.94 -17.04
N ARG A 151 -15.39 -0.23 -17.40
CA ARG A 151 -15.36 -0.71 -18.79
C ARG A 151 -16.68 -1.34 -19.24
N VAL A 152 -17.32 -2.14 -18.39
CA VAL A 152 -18.50 -2.93 -18.79
C VAL A 152 -19.83 -2.28 -18.44
N LYS A 153 -19.91 -1.56 -17.30
CA LYS A 153 -21.14 -0.96 -16.78
C LYS A 153 -20.84 0.35 -16.03
N PRO A 154 -20.33 1.40 -16.72
CA PRO A 154 -19.90 2.64 -16.07
C PRO A 154 -21.01 3.31 -15.25
N LYS A 155 -22.27 3.20 -15.68
CA LYS A 155 -23.44 3.75 -14.97
C LYS A 155 -23.71 3.11 -13.59
N ALA A 156 -23.06 1.97 -13.28
CA ALA A 156 -23.18 1.35 -11.96
C ALA A 156 -22.33 2.06 -10.88
N LEU A 157 -21.35 2.86 -11.29
CA LEU A 157 -20.46 3.58 -10.38
C LEU A 157 -20.95 5.02 -10.21
N PRO A 158 -21.11 5.52 -8.96
CA PRO A 158 -21.51 6.90 -8.72
C PRO A 158 -20.52 7.92 -9.31
N GLU A 159 -21.01 8.79 -10.20
CA GLU A 159 -20.18 9.79 -10.88
C GLU A 159 -19.47 10.75 -9.92
N ARG A 160 -20.08 11.04 -8.76
CA ARG A 160 -19.50 11.90 -7.72
C ARG A 160 -18.15 11.41 -7.20
N PHE A 161 -17.85 10.11 -7.32
CA PHE A 161 -16.62 9.49 -6.83
C PHE A 161 -15.59 9.23 -7.92
N LEU A 162 -15.85 9.62 -9.18
CA LEU A 162 -14.92 9.39 -10.30
C LEU A 162 -13.51 9.89 -10.03
N ILE A 163 -13.36 10.99 -9.28
CA ILE A 163 -12.06 11.58 -8.97
C ILE A 163 -11.18 10.65 -8.12
N ILE A 164 -11.78 9.85 -7.22
CA ILE A 164 -11.08 8.94 -6.30
C ILE A 164 -11.00 7.49 -6.82
N TYR A 165 -11.65 7.15 -7.92
CA TYR A 165 -11.51 5.80 -8.49
C TYR A 165 -10.11 5.58 -9.07
N PRO A 166 -9.36 4.52 -8.69
CA PRO A 166 -8.02 4.28 -9.22
C PRO A 166 -8.00 4.18 -10.76
N ALA A 167 -6.92 4.57 -11.44
CA ALA A 167 -6.82 4.27 -12.87
C ALA A 167 -6.83 2.77 -13.11
N GLY A 168 -7.36 2.39 -14.28
CA GLY A 168 -7.29 1.02 -14.76
C GLY A 168 -5.86 0.49 -14.91
N THR A 169 -4.83 1.33 -15.04
CA THR A 169 -3.43 0.88 -15.07
C THR A 169 -2.97 0.22 -13.77
N LEU A 170 -3.57 0.57 -12.63
CA LEU A 170 -3.24 -0.01 -11.33
C LEU A 170 -3.73 -1.47 -11.19
N CYS A 171 -4.50 -1.98 -12.16
CA CYS A 171 -4.88 -3.39 -12.20
C CYS A 171 -3.68 -4.33 -12.29
N ILE A 172 -2.54 -3.87 -12.84
CA ILE A 172 -1.32 -4.65 -12.92
C ILE A 172 -0.78 -4.94 -11.51
N THR A 173 -0.56 -3.91 -10.70
CA THR A 173 -0.09 -4.08 -9.31
C THR A 173 -1.07 -4.90 -8.48
N ALA A 174 -2.38 -4.63 -8.58
CA ALA A 174 -3.39 -5.40 -7.86
C ALA A 174 -3.47 -6.86 -8.32
N GLY A 175 -3.28 -7.12 -9.62
CA GLY A 175 -3.24 -8.46 -10.19
C GLY A 175 -2.02 -9.25 -9.71
N ILE A 176 -0.84 -8.63 -9.68
CA ILE A 176 0.38 -9.25 -9.13
C ILE A 176 0.18 -9.59 -7.66
N PHE A 177 -0.31 -8.64 -6.84
CA PHE A 177 -0.66 -8.91 -5.44
C PHE A 177 -1.56 -10.15 -5.31
N LEU A 178 -2.64 -10.23 -6.10
CA LEU A 178 -3.57 -11.35 -6.03
C LEU A 178 -2.92 -12.68 -6.46
N ILE A 179 -2.04 -12.66 -7.45
CA ILE A 179 -1.25 -13.83 -7.88
C ILE A 179 -0.35 -14.29 -6.73
N MET A 180 0.46 -13.40 -6.15
CA MET A 180 1.36 -13.72 -5.03
C MET A 180 0.58 -14.31 -3.86
N LYS A 181 -0.54 -13.69 -3.49
CA LYS A 181 -1.44 -14.18 -2.44
C LYS A 181 -2.04 -15.56 -2.75
N THR A 182 -2.33 -15.83 -4.01
CA THR A 182 -2.88 -17.13 -4.43
C THR A 182 -1.81 -18.21 -4.40
N ILE A 183 -0.58 -17.89 -4.83
CA ILE A 183 0.57 -18.81 -4.76
C ILE A 183 0.86 -19.15 -3.29
N ASP A 184 1.00 -18.14 -2.43
CA ASP A 184 1.22 -18.29 -0.98
C ASP A 184 0.14 -19.17 -0.31
N LYS A 185 -1.12 -19.05 -0.74
CA LYS A 185 -2.21 -19.92 -0.25
C LYS A 185 -2.27 -21.30 -0.92
N ALA A 186 -1.71 -21.46 -2.10
CA ALA A 186 -1.72 -22.73 -2.84
C ALA A 186 -0.68 -23.74 -2.32
N ASP A 187 0.21 -23.30 -1.42
CA ASP A 187 1.17 -24.11 -0.65
C ASP A 187 0.50 -25.22 0.23
N VAL A 188 -0.83 -25.34 0.17
CA VAL A 188 -1.65 -26.47 0.66
C VAL A 188 -1.19 -27.83 0.10
N LEU A 189 -0.37 -27.88 -0.95
CA LEU A 189 0.22 -29.12 -1.51
C LEU A 189 1.57 -29.53 -0.89
N GLY A 190 2.04 -28.85 0.17
CA GLY A 190 3.19 -29.28 0.97
C GLY A 190 4.57 -28.79 0.48
N ILE A 191 4.59 -27.80 -0.42
CA ILE A 191 5.79 -27.06 -0.82
C ILE A 191 5.52 -25.60 -0.48
N GLN A 192 6.32 -25.00 0.40
CA GLN A 192 6.22 -23.57 0.73
C GLN A 192 7.02 -22.77 -0.31
N PHE A 193 6.36 -21.93 -1.12
CA PHE A 193 6.99 -21.16 -2.19
C PHE A 193 7.64 -19.87 -1.68
N PHE A 194 6.99 -19.20 -0.73
CA PHE A 194 7.51 -17.98 -0.10
C PHE A 194 7.90 -18.27 1.35
N GLU A 195 9.10 -17.87 1.75
CA GLU A 195 9.51 -17.98 3.16
C GLU A 195 8.58 -17.14 4.05
N ARG A 196 8.27 -15.90 3.64
CA ARG A 196 7.31 -15.02 4.32
C ARG A 196 6.48 -14.26 3.28
N GLY A 197 5.46 -14.93 2.74
CA GLY A 197 4.61 -14.36 1.68
C GLY A 197 3.80 -13.14 2.13
N SER A 198 3.63 -12.96 3.45
CA SER A 198 3.00 -11.78 4.03
C SER A 198 3.72 -10.49 3.64
N GLU A 199 5.05 -10.46 3.76
CA GLU A 199 5.89 -9.29 3.47
C GLU A 199 5.87 -8.92 1.98
N VAL A 200 6.00 -9.95 1.15
CA VAL A 200 5.97 -9.80 -0.31
C VAL A 200 4.65 -9.17 -0.76
N GLN A 201 3.53 -9.61 -0.19
CA GLN A 201 2.22 -9.06 -0.48
C GLN A 201 2.08 -7.59 -0.04
N GLU A 202 2.55 -7.24 1.15
CA GLU A 202 2.49 -5.87 1.69
C GLU A 202 3.24 -4.86 0.82
N LEU A 203 4.38 -5.27 0.26
CA LEU A 203 5.11 -4.44 -0.70
C LEU A 203 4.24 -4.00 -1.88
N TYR A 204 3.43 -4.91 -2.46
CA TYR A 204 2.51 -4.57 -3.54
C TYR A 204 1.31 -3.75 -3.07
N LEU A 205 0.79 -4.01 -1.88
CA LEU A 205 -0.31 -3.23 -1.30
C LEU A 205 0.12 -1.76 -1.10
N PHE A 206 1.28 -1.53 -0.48
CA PHE A 206 1.79 -0.19 -0.23
C PHE A 206 2.21 0.50 -1.53
N TYR A 207 2.80 -0.24 -2.47
CA TYR A 207 3.11 0.29 -3.79
C TYR A 207 1.85 0.71 -4.56
N PHE A 208 0.75 -0.05 -4.46
CA PHE A 208 -0.54 0.34 -5.01
C PHE A 208 -1.02 1.66 -4.41
N VAL A 209 -0.93 1.84 -3.09
CA VAL A 209 -1.33 3.08 -2.39
C VAL A 209 -0.50 4.27 -2.89
N LEU A 210 0.82 4.10 -3.07
CA LEU A 210 1.69 5.13 -3.63
C LEU A 210 1.29 5.51 -5.07
N LEU A 211 1.09 4.52 -5.95
CA LEU A 211 0.64 4.79 -7.32
C LEU A 211 -0.71 5.52 -7.33
N TYR A 212 -1.62 5.10 -6.46
CA TYR A 212 -2.95 5.69 -6.32
C TYR A 212 -2.87 7.17 -5.88
N CYS A 213 -2.09 7.49 -4.85
CA CYS A 213 -1.99 8.85 -4.34
C CYS A 213 -1.33 9.80 -5.37
N LEU A 214 -0.31 9.32 -6.08
CA LEU A 214 0.34 10.07 -7.16
C LEU A 214 -0.63 10.40 -8.29
N GLU A 215 -1.51 9.46 -8.62
CA GLU A 215 -2.51 9.67 -9.65
C GLU A 215 -3.63 10.62 -9.21
N LEU A 216 -4.15 10.43 -7.99
CA LEU A 216 -5.15 11.32 -7.40
C LEU A 216 -4.62 12.76 -7.34
N ARG A 217 -3.36 12.95 -6.92
CA ARG A 217 -2.70 14.26 -6.93
C ARG A 217 -2.69 14.92 -8.30
N LYS A 218 -2.34 14.17 -9.36
CA LYS A 218 -2.32 14.69 -10.74
C LYS A 218 -3.71 15.15 -11.18
N ARG A 219 -4.74 14.37 -10.85
CA ARG A 219 -6.14 14.71 -11.17
C ARG A 219 -6.59 15.98 -10.47
N LEU A 220 -6.26 16.16 -9.19
CA LEU A 220 -6.59 17.37 -8.44
C LEU A 220 -5.90 18.62 -9.01
N ILE A 221 -4.59 18.55 -9.27
CA ILE A 221 -3.84 19.66 -9.87
C ILE A 221 -4.41 20.05 -11.24
N SER A 222 -4.78 19.06 -12.06
CA SER A 222 -5.35 19.30 -13.39
C SER A 222 -6.74 19.95 -13.31
N LYS A 223 -7.56 19.55 -12.33
CA LYS A 223 -8.87 20.15 -12.07
C LYS A 223 -8.75 21.61 -11.64
N ASP A 224 -7.83 21.91 -10.72
CA ASP A 224 -7.60 23.29 -10.26
C ASP A 224 -7.08 24.20 -11.38
N ALA A 225 -6.23 23.67 -12.27
CA ALA A 225 -5.76 24.40 -13.44
C ALA A 225 -6.89 24.70 -14.43
N ALA A 226 -7.83 23.77 -14.63
CA ALA A 226 -8.97 23.96 -15.53
C ALA A 226 -10.00 24.98 -15.01
N LEU A 227 -10.10 25.16 -13.69
CA LEU A 227 -10.99 26.16 -13.07
C LEU A 227 -10.42 27.59 -13.08
N LYS A 228 -9.12 27.74 -13.37
CA LYS A 228 -8.41 29.03 -13.38
C LYS A 228 -8.24 29.65 -14.77
N VAL A 229 -8.63 28.94 -15.83
CA VAL A 229 -8.60 29.38 -17.24
C VAL A 229 -10.01 29.76 -17.66
#